data_AF-A0A815D7H8-F1
#
_entry.id   AF-A0A815D7H8-F1
#
_cell.length_a   1.000
_cell.length_b   1.000
_cell.length_c   1.000
_cell.angle_alpha   90.00
_cell.angle_beta   90.00
_cell.angle_gamma   90.00
#
_symmetry.space_group_name_H-M   'P 1'
#
loop_
_entity.id
_entity.type
_entity.pdbx_description
1 polymer ?
#
loop_
_entity_poly.entity_id
_entity_poly.type
_entity_poly.pdbx_seq_one_letter_code
_entity_poly.pdbx_strand_id
1 'polypeptide(L)'
;MMALLVQHITDEANKTRECHETFMEEMSKRDEAQKQKIQLLEERMAAMTRQNSQLKQDYGMTSKQLDEKNAELHEVIKKQSAVLLSMWSYFCASATASPQREQERAITQGNVNQLMEWCHKNGVLDTIVNNAKRTLSVYEYKLFQTIVDEWDNELNVDSCLLRWEIYGQRKAKCKEAYLYILCFNVRGLEQRWGEVVLMAESKNFDILVLGEVGKFDTRTINHALPEFKLFYQEGENASGGVLILVRDRIRVSRIPCVLPNICVLDIHMNEVVRLIGMYAPASKTWDWDDLSPFTSNTCMLMGDFNVDLDQDGEKAERLLEWADSRSLSAITPGCSTSLRSDREIDYAIVAGVQIDVQTYERNTTSDHKPLCCILSYEDSSNNFGSITHWNVLYCCMEYMYKYWEDRWSDGNYNENYNKFNEFLGLMVGRCTRYFSIEKARGAIPADLRERLSYSRALSFKAKRTGDIRLRAESAKIRNAVRSDLRIFRQNQLAKQLVERHKPGRSFVMFWNKTKKHFRNCSSSIRGFILPNGDLEKDPVKMVEQAADYYEELFAEPTVHRPHPYVDLPHHQYDDYQQAISLVTYPDIIKVLKGRKKKRSCDIHGLSPFILDKMPKHYWNLIANLYNYSFRTC
;
A
#
# COMPACT_ATOMS: atom_id res chain seq x y z
N MET A 1 -26.14 43.98 43.67
CA MET A 1 -25.24 43.63 42.54
C MET A 1 -23.81 43.40 43.00
N MET A 2 -23.09 44.38 43.58
CA MET A 2 -21.72 44.14 44.08
C MET A 2 -21.62 43.03 45.13
N ALA A 3 -22.58 42.92 46.05
CA ALA A 3 -22.60 41.83 47.03
C ALA A 3 -22.72 40.43 46.38
N LEU A 4 -23.45 40.31 45.26
CA LEU A 4 -23.58 39.04 44.52
C LEU A 4 -22.30 38.72 43.73
N LEU A 5 -21.61 39.74 43.20
CA LEU A 5 -20.33 39.58 42.50
C LEU A 5 -19.22 39.14 43.47
N VAL A 6 -19.17 39.73 44.66
CA VAL A 6 -18.21 39.35 45.72
C VAL A 6 -18.49 37.92 46.19
N GLN A 7 -19.77 37.55 46.37
CA GLN A 7 -20.14 36.19 46.73
C GLN A 7 -19.70 35.19 45.65
N HIS A 8 -19.95 35.48 44.38
CA HIS A 8 -19.57 34.61 43.27
C HIS A 8 -18.04 34.42 43.16
N ILE A 9 -17.26 35.49 43.27
CA ILE A 9 -15.79 35.43 43.26
C ILE A 9 -15.28 34.62 44.45
N THR A 10 -15.91 34.76 45.63
CA THR A 10 -15.52 34.02 46.83
C THR A 10 -15.84 32.53 46.69
N ASP A 11 -17.01 32.19 46.14
CA ASP A 11 -17.42 30.81 45.90
C ASP A 11 -16.50 30.14 44.85
N GLU A 12 -16.06 30.87 43.84
CA GLU A 12 -15.17 30.38 42.79
C GLU A 12 -13.72 30.23 43.28
N ALA A 13 -13.25 31.15 44.14
CA ALA A 13 -11.98 31.01 44.84
C ALA A 13 -11.98 29.79 45.78
N ASN A 14 -13.09 29.55 46.49
CA ASN A 14 -13.23 28.38 47.37
C ASN A 14 -13.25 27.06 46.58
N LYS A 15 -13.97 26.99 45.45
CA LYS A 15 -13.94 25.82 44.54
C LYS A 15 -12.54 25.55 43.99
N THR A 16 -11.83 26.62 43.61
CA THR A 16 -10.45 26.51 43.11
C THR A 16 -9.52 25.97 44.18
N ARG A 17 -9.68 26.43 45.44
CA ARG A 17 -8.93 25.94 46.59
C ARG A 17 -9.21 24.47 46.90
N GLU A 18 -10.48 24.06 46.91
CA GLU A 18 -10.89 22.67 47.15
C GLU A 18 -10.36 21.72 46.05
N CYS A 19 -10.37 22.17 44.79
CA CYS A 19 -9.78 21.44 43.68
C CYS A 19 -8.26 21.30 43.82
N HIS A 20 -7.57 22.36 44.27
CA HIS A 20 -6.14 22.33 44.54
C HIS A 20 -5.78 21.40 45.71
N GLU A 21 -6.53 21.43 46.81
CA GLU A 21 -6.33 20.55 47.96
C GLU A 21 -6.54 19.07 47.57
N THR A 22 -7.59 18.76 46.80
CA THR A 22 -7.85 17.41 46.27
C THR A 22 -6.73 16.93 45.34
N PHE A 23 -6.22 17.81 44.47
CA PHE A 23 -5.11 17.52 43.59
C PHE A 23 -3.81 17.22 44.35
N MET A 24 -3.52 18.01 45.40
CA MET A 24 -2.33 17.79 46.24
C MET A 24 -2.43 16.48 47.03
N GLU A 25 -3.63 16.09 47.48
CA GLU A 25 -3.85 14.80 48.14
C GLU A 25 -3.64 13.62 47.17
N GLU A 26 -4.15 13.70 45.93
CA GLU A 26 -3.89 12.69 44.90
C GLU A 26 -2.40 12.58 44.55
N MET A 27 -1.70 13.71 44.47
CA MET A 27 -0.26 13.75 44.21
C MET A 27 0.52 13.09 45.35
N SER A 28 0.15 13.33 46.61
CA SER A 28 0.75 12.65 47.77
C SER A 28 0.52 11.14 47.72
N LYS A 29 -0.68 10.69 47.35
CA LYS A 29 -0.98 9.24 47.19
C LYS A 29 -0.16 8.60 46.08
N ARG A 30 0.07 9.31 44.97
CA ARG A 30 0.92 8.83 43.86
C ARG A 30 2.39 8.75 44.25
N ASP A 31 2.91 9.72 44.99
CA ASP A 31 4.29 9.70 45.50
C ASP A 31 4.51 8.49 46.42
N GLU A 32 3.57 8.22 47.33
CA GLU A 32 3.63 7.07 48.23
C GLU A 32 3.58 5.73 47.48
N ALA A 33 2.67 5.59 46.50
CA ALA A 33 2.61 4.41 45.64
C ALA A 33 3.90 4.21 44.83
N GLN A 34 4.56 5.30 44.43
CA GLN A 34 5.82 5.25 43.70
C GLN A 34 6.98 4.82 44.60
N LYS A 35 7.04 5.30 45.86
CA LYS A 35 8.00 4.82 46.87
C LYS A 35 7.84 3.33 47.16
N GLN A 36 6.61 2.86 47.34
CA GLN A 36 6.32 1.43 47.53
C GLN A 36 6.79 0.57 46.34
N LYS A 37 6.63 1.08 45.11
CA LYS A 37 7.10 0.39 43.90
C LYS A 37 8.63 0.33 43.82
N ILE A 38 9.33 1.38 44.25
CA ILE A 38 10.79 1.39 44.33
C ILE A 38 11.26 0.37 45.37
N GLN A 39 10.65 0.34 46.57
CA GLN A 39 10.96 -0.62 47.62
C GLN A 39 10.76 -2.08 47.14
N LEU A 40 9.66 -2.37 46.43
CA LEU A 40 9.40 -3.69 45.87
C LEU A 40 10.47 -4.11 44.83
N LEU A 41 10.99 -3.17 44.05
CA LEU A 41 12.07 -3.43 43.10
C LEU A 41 13.38 -3.74 43.83
N GLU A 42 13.68 -3.03 44.91
CA GLU A 42 14.85 -3.29 45.77
C GLU A 42 14.78 -4.68 46.43
N GLU A 43 13.61 -5.08 46.94
CA GLU A 43 13.38 -6.42 47.50
C GLU A 43 13.56 -7.53 46.45
N ARG A 44 13.04 -7.33 45.23
CA ARG A 44 13.24 -8.26 44.11
C ARG A 44 14.69 -8.37 43.70
N MET A 45 15.45 -7.27 43.74
CA MET A 45 16.90 -7.32 43.51
C MET A 45 17.58 -8.16 44.58
N ALA A 46 17.30 -7.92 45.85
CA ALA A 46 17.89 -8.70 46.95
C ALA A 46 17.56 -10.20 46.86
N ALA A 47 16.35 -10.55 46.40
CA ALA A 47 15.98 -11.95 46.14
C ALA A 47 16.75 -12.55 44.96
N MET A 48 16.90 -11.80 43.86
CA MET A 48 17.61 -12.25 42.67
C MET A 48 19.11 -12.40 42.91
N THR A 49 19.72 -11.49 43.69
CA THR A 49 21.12 -11.60 44.13
C THR A 49 21.33 -12.86 44.96
N ARG A 50 20.42 -13.17 45.90
CA ARG A 50 20.45 -14.43 46.67
C ARG A 50 20.32 -15.66 45.77
N GLN A 51 19.39 -15.65 44.82
CA GLN A 51 19.22 -16.74 43.86
C GLN A 51 20.46 -16.95 42.97
N ASN A 52 21.09 -15.86 42.53
CA ASN A 52 22.33 -15.93 41.75
C ASN A 52 23.52 -16.45 42.57
N SER A 53 23.61 -16.10 43.87
CA SER A 53 24.58 -16.69 44.79
C SER A 53 24.36 -18.19 44.98
N GLN A 54 23.11 -18.64 45.04
CA GLN A 54 22.75 -20.07 45.11
C GLN A 54 23.15 -20.80 43.81
N LEU A 55 22.82 -20.25 42.64
CA LEU A 55 23.20 -20.82 41.34
C LEU A 55 24.73 -20.87 41.14
N LYS A 56 25.48 -19.96 41.76
CA LYS A 56 26.94 -19.99 41.78
C LYS A 56 27.49 -21.19 42.56
N GLN A 57 26.85 -21.58 43.67
CA GLN A 57 27.18 -22.80 44.41
C GLN A 57 26.79 -24.06 43.62
N ASP A 58 25.63 -24.05 42.96
CA ASP A 58 25.07 -25.26 42.35
C ASP A 58 25.66 -25.58 40.96
N TYR A 59 26.13 -24.58 40.20
CA TYR A 59 26.49 -24.76 38.78
C TYR A 59 27.90 -24.31 38.37
N GLY A 60 28.76 -23.89 39.30
CA GLY A 60 30.15 -23.57 38.99
C GLY A 60 30.34 -22.47 37.93
N MET A 61 29.40 -21.54 37.81
CA MET A 61 29.54 -20.39 36.90
C MET A 61 30.75 -19.54 37.28
N THR A 62 31.56 -19.18 36.27
CA THR A 62 32.73 -18.32 36.46
C THR A 62 32.30 -16.92 36.89
N SER A 63 33.03 -16.29 37.83
CA SER A 63 32.70 -14.95 38.38
C SER A 63 32.44 -13.91 37.30
N LYS A 64 33.19 -14.00 36.19
CA LYS A 64 33.13 -13.07 35.05
C LYS A 64 31.76 -13.04 34.34
N GLN A 65 31.11 -14.19 34.16
CA GLN A 65 29.81 -14.24 33.49
C GLN A 65 28.69 -13.65 34.35
N LEU A 66 28.83 -13.74 35.68
CA LEU A 66 27.90 -13.16 36.62
C LEU A 66 28.06 -11.64 36.71
N ASP A 67 29.30 -11.15 36.71
CA ASP A 67 29.60 -9.71 36.71
C ASP A 67 29.07 -9.03 35.43
N GLU A 68 29.18 -9.69 34.27
CA GLU A 68 28.61 -9.19 33.01
C GLU A 68 27.07 -9.12 33.05
N LYS A 69 26.41 -10.13 33.65
CA LYS A 69 24.94 -10.14 33.82
C LYS A 69 24.45 -9.10 34.82
N ASN A 70 25.16 -8.90 35.92
CA ASN A 70 24.85 -7.87 36.91
C ASN A 70 25.07 -6.45 36.34
N ALA A 71 26.11 -6.25 35.54
CA ALA A 71 26.35 -4.99 34.84
C ALA A 71 25.24 -4.65 33.82
N GLU A 72 24.77 -5.66 33.06
CA GLU A 72 23.65 -5.51 32.11
C GLU A 72 22.35 -5.09 32.84
N LEU A 73 22.08 -5.70 33.99
CA LEU A 73 20.90 -5.39 34.81
C LEU A 73 20.96 -3.99 35.44
N HIS A 74 22.12 -3.60 36.01
CA HIS A 74 22.32 -2.27 36.57
C HIS A 74 22.12 -1.16 35.53
N GLU A 75 22.52 -1.39 34.28
CA GLU A 75 22.38 -0.40 33.22
C GLU A 75 20.92 -0.24 32.73
N VAL A 76 20.13 -1.31 32.76
CA VAL A 76 18.67 -1.24 32.50
C VAL A 76 17.97 -0.41 33.59
N ILE A 77 18.35 -0.61 34.85
CA ILE A 77 17.76 0.10 35.99
C ILE A 77 18.12 1.59 35.96
N LYS A 78 19.40 1.92 35.71
CA LYS A 78 19.86 3.30 35.57
C LYS A 78 19.07 4.06 34.50
N LYS A 79 18.77 3.42 33.37
CA LYS A 79 17.94 3.98 32.30
C LYS A 79 16.50 4.19 32.71
N GLN A 80 15.90 3.27 33.47
CA GLN A 80 14.52 3.40 33.94
C GLN A 80 14.39 4.51 35.01
N SER A 81 15.33 4.60 35.96
CA SER A 81 15.34 5.64 36.98
C SER A 81 15.54 7.04 36.40
N ALA A 82 16.38 7.18 35.36
CA ALA A 82 16.59 8.45 34.67
C ALA A 82 15.31 8.97 33.96
N VAL A 83 14.52 8.06 33.37
CA VAL A 83 13.23 8.42 32.75
C VAL A 83 12.23 8.91 33.80
N LEU A 84 12.15 8.24 34.95
CA LEU A 84 11.26 8.63 36.04
C LEU A 84 11.64 9.98 36.66
N LEU A 85 12.94 10.23 36.87
CA LEU A 85 13.44 11.52 37.36
C LEU A 85 13.20 12.67 36.36
N SER A 86 13.30 12.40 35.05
CA SER A 86 12.98 13.42 34.03
C SER A 86 11.48 13.75 33.97
N MET A 87 10.61 12.76 34.16
CA MET A 87 9.16 12.98 34.22
C MET A 87 8.77 13.81 35.44
N TRP A 88 9.42 13.56 36.59
CA TRP A 88 9.21 14.34 37.81
C TRP A 88 9.67 15.80 37.68
N SER A 89 10.87 16.00 37.11
CA SER A 89 11.42 17.36 36.90
C SER A 89 10.57 18.19 35.94
N TYR A 90 10.03 17.58 34.89
CA TYR A 90 9.08 18.20 33.96
C TYR A 90 7.80 18.65 34.68
N PHE A 91 7.29 17.81 35.59
CA PHE A 91 6.05 18.09 36.33
C PHE A 91 6.20 19.25 37.33
N CYS A 92 7.36 19.35 38.00
CA CYS A 92 7.67 20.46 38.90
C CYS A 92 7.84 21.80 38.15
N ALA A 93 8.37 21.78 36.92
CA ALA A 93 8.56 22.98 36.10
C ALA A 93 7.22 23.56 35.58
N SER A 94 6.20 22.72 35.36
CA SER A 94 4.86 23.15 34.95
C SER A 94 4.02 23.81 36.04
N ALA A 95 4.45 23.78 37.31
CA ALA A 95 3.68 24.29 38.45
C ALA A 95 3.94 25.77 38.80
N THR A 96 4.93 26.44 38.18
CA THR A 96 5.25 27.85 38.47
C THR A 96 4.65 28.79 37.43
N ALA A 97 3.60 29.52 37.82
CA ALA A 97 2.86 30.46 36.99
C ALA A 97 3.60 31.79 36.76
N SER A 98 3.90 32.12 35.50
CA SER A 98 4.29 33.48 35.05
C SER A 98 4.18 33.81 33.53
N PRO A 99 3.90 32.90 32.54
CA PRO A 99 4.04 33.28 31.12
C PRO A 99 2.74 33.68 30.38
N GLN A 100 1.64 33.93 31.07
CA GLN A 100 0.30 34.06 30.45
C GLN A 100 0.17 35.25 29.46
N ARG A 101 0.91 36.34 29.66
CA ARG A 101 0.80 37.57 28.85
C ARG A 101 1.56 37.55 27.51
N GLU A 102 2.61 36.75 27.38
CA GLU A 102 3.33 36.59 26.10
C GLU A 102 2.62 35.57 25.20
N GLN A 103 2.01 34.55 25.81
CA GLN A 103 1.20 33.54 25.12
C GLN A 103 -0.02 34.18 24.43
N GLU A 104 -0.73 35.09 25.10
CA GLU A 104 -1.90 35.79 24.53
C GLU A 104 -1.58 36.64 23.28
N ARG A 105 -0.36 37.20 23.18
CA ARG A 105 0.06 38.00 22.01
C ARG A 105 0.45 37.16 20.79
N ALA A 106 1.01 35.96 20.99
CA ALA A 106 1.40 35.07 19.91
C ALA A 106 0.16 34.39 19.26
N ILE A 107 -0.86 34.06 20.07
CA ILE A 107 -2.09 33.40 19.62
C ILE A 107 -2.91 34.29 18.67
N THR A 108 -2.96 35.60 18.91
CA THR A 108 -3.79 36.51 18.10
C THR A 108 -3.28 36.76 16.67
N GLN A 109 -2.04 36.37 16.34
CA GLN A 109 -1.41 36.68 15.04
C GLN A 109 -1.23 35.47 14.12
N GLY A 110 -1.59 34.25 14.53
CA GLY A 110 -1.50 33.05 13.69
C GLY A 110 -0.09 32.70 13.19
N ASN A 111 0.96 33.24 13.82
CA ASN A 111 2.34 33.08 13.40
C ASN A 111 2.98 31.85 14.06
N VAL A 112 3.07 30.75 13.31
CA VAL A 112 3.64 29.46 13.75
C VAL A 112 5.04 29.66 14.35
N ASN A 113 5.85 30.57 13.79
CA ASN A 113 7.23 30.79 14.22
C ASN A 113 7.35 31.32 15.65
N GLN A 114 6.43 32.17 16.11
CA GLN A 114 6.48 32.74 17.46
C GLN A 114 6.12 31.71 18.54
N LEU A 115 5.16 30.81 18.25
CA LEU A 115 4.80 29.71 19.14
C LEU A 115 5.94 28.68 19.24
N MET A 116 6.58 28.36 18.11
CA MET A 116 7.72 27.45 18.08
C MET A 116 8.93 28.02 18.83
N GLU A 117 9.17 29.32 18.73
CA GLU A 117 10.23 30.00 19.49
C GLU A 117 9.98 29.93 21.01
N TRP A 118 8.72 30.07 21.46
CA TRP A 118 8.34 29.91 22.87
C TRP A 118 8.53 28.46 23.35
N CYS A 119 8.08 27.49 22.55
CA CYS A 119 8.25 26.06 22.88
C CYS A 119 9.73 25.64 22.94
N HIS A 120 10.59 26.27 22.12
CA HIS A 120 12.05 26.10 22.19
C HIS A 120 12.62 26.69 23.48
N LYS A 121 12.23 27.92 23.84
CA LYS A 121 12.69 28.58 25.08
C LYS A 121 12.33 27.80 26.34
N ASN A 122 11.28 26.98 26.31
CA ASN A 122 10.82 26.18 27.45
C ASN A 122 11.27 24.70 27.42
N GLY A 123 12.12 24.28 26.47
CA GLY A 123 12.74 22.94 26.45
C GLY A 123 11.81 21.75 26.15
N VAL A 124 10.53 22.01 25.83
CA VAL A 124 9.54 20.97 25.53
C VAL A 124 9.88 20.28 24.20
N LEU A 125 10.23 21.07 23.18
CA LEU A 125 10.60 20.55 21.86
C LEU A 125 11.90 19.75 21.91
N ASP A 126 12.88 20.20 22.69
CA ASP A 126 14.15 19.51 22.87
C ASP A 126 13.94 18.10 23.44
N THR A 127 12.96 17.94 24.34
CA THR A 127 12.61 16.62 24.89
C THR A 127 12.03 15.69 23.80
N ILE A 128 11.14 16.19 22.96
CA ILE A 128 10.52 15.42 21.87
C ILE A 128 11.58 15.06 20.81
N VAL A 129 12.41 16.01 20.39
CA VAL A 129 13.50 15.79 19.42
C VAL A 129 14.52 14.79 19.96
N ASN A 130 14.89 14.90 21.24
CA ASN A 130 15.80 13.94 21.89
C ASN A 130 15.17 12.54 22.00
N ASN A 131 13.87 12.45 22.29
CA ASN A 131 13.16 11.18 22.32
C ASN A 131 13.07 10.56 20.91
N ALA A 132 12.76 11.36 19.88
CA ALA A 132 12.76 10.93 18.49
C ALA A 132 14.14 10.41 18.07
N LYS A 133 15.23 11.10 18.44
CA LYS A 133 16.61 10.67 18.18
C LYS A 133 16.98 9.34 18.83
N ARG A 134 16.40 9.04 20.00
CA ARG A 134 16.62 7.77 20.74
C ARG A 134 15.78 6.62 20.22
N THR A 135 14.58 6.89 19.72
CA THR A 135 13.56 5.86 19.42
C THR A 135 13.43 5.55 17.93
N LEU A 136 13.74 6.50 17.04
CA LEU A 136 13.67 6.33 15.60
C LEU A 136 14.98 5.75 15.03
N SER A 137 14.88 4.97 13.96
CA SER A 137 16.07 4.61 13.18
C SER A 137 16.71 5.84 12.54
N VAL A 138 17.97 5.76 12.11
CA VAL A 138 18.69 6.90 11.48
C VAL A 138 17.91 7.48 10.28
N TYR A 139 17.30 6.62 9.46
CA TYR A 139 16.48 7.06 8.34
C TYR A 139 15.19 7.74 8.80
N GLU A 140 14.50 7.16 9.77
CA GLU A 140 13.25 7.70 10.32
C GLU A 140 13.48 9.02 11.06
N TYR A 141 14.61 9.16 11.76
CA TYR A 141 14.98 10.41 12.41
C TYR A 141 15.25 11.53 11.39
N LYS A 142 15.92 11.22 10.26
CA LYS A 142 16.09 12.18 9.17
C LYS A 142 14.75 12.59 8.54
N LEU A 143 13.85 11.63 8.35
CA LEU A 143 12.50 11.90 7.86
C LEU A 143 11.73 12.80 8.83
N PHE A 144 11.78 12.50 10.12
CA PHE A 144 11.23 13.34 11.19
C PHE A 144 11.79 14.76 11.14
N GLN A 145 13.12 14.93 11.11
CA GLN A 145 13.77 16.24 11.01
C GLN A 145 13.28 17.01 9.78
N THR A 146 13.22 16.35 8.62
CA THR A 146 12.74 17.00 7.38
C THR A 146 11.30 17.49 7.53
N ILE A 147 10.42 16.71 8.16
CA ILE A 147 9.01 17.10 8.37
C ILE A 147 8.90 18.25 9.37
N VAL A 148 9.73 18.25 10.43
CA VAL A 148 9.81 19.34 11.40
C VAL A 148 10.34 20.61 10.75
N ASP A 149 11.43 20.52 9.99
CA ASP A 149 11.97 21.66 9.24
C ASP A 149 10.94 22.20 8.24
N GLU A 150 10.18 21.33 7.56
CA GLU A 150 9.06 21.73 6.70
C GLU A 150 7.92 22.40 7.48
N TRP A 151 7.68 22.04 8.72
CA TRP A 151 6.65 22.67 9.54
C TRP A 151 7.09 24.03 10.08
N ASP A 152 8.33 24.12 10.54
CA ASP A 152 8.88 25.31 11.21
C ASP A 152 9.30 26.41 10.23
N ASN A 153 9.55 26.08 8.96
CA ASN A 153 9.95 27.08 7.96
C ASN A 153 8.79 27.60 7.10
N GLU A 154 7.58 27.05 7.23
CA GLU A 154 6.42 27.49 6.44
C GLU A 154 5.68 28.63 7.16
N LEU A 155 5.15 29.59 6.39
CA LEU A 155 4.53 30.80 6.93
C LEU A 155 3.26 30.51 7.73
N ASN A 156 2.52 29.48 7.32
CA ASN A 156 1.28 29.04 7.96
C ASN A 156 1.02 27.56 7.63
N VAL A 157 0.07 26.97 8.36
CA VAL A 157 -0.29 25.56 8.17
C VAL A 157 -0.82 25.27 6.78
N ASP A 158 -1.62 26.17 6.20
CA ASP A 158 -2.19 25.95 4.85
C ASP A 158 -1.08 25.81 3.79
N SER A 159 0.02 26.56 3.92
CA SER A 159 1.21 26.46 3.06
C SER A 159 1.94 25.14 3.25
N CYS A 160 2.07 24.69 4.51
CA CYS A 160 2.67 23.40 4.83
C CYS A 160 1.82 22.22 4.31
N LEU A 161 0.49 22.29 4.45
CA LEU A 161 -0.44 21.28 3.95
C LEU A 161 -0.40 21.22 2.42
N LEU A 162 -0.46 22.36 1.72
CA LEU A 162 -0.31 22.43 0.27
C LEU A 162 1.00 21.77 -0.20
N ARG A 163 2.10 22.01 0.52
CA ARG A 163 3.38 21.35 0.26
C ARG A 163 3.32 19.84 0.50
N TRP A 164 2.53 19.36 1.45
CA TRP A 164 2.39 17.94 1.74
C TRP A 164 1.42 17.20 0.80
N GLU A 165 0.52 17.89 0.11
CA GLU A 165 -0.41 17.29 -0.88
C GLU A 165 0.30 16.43 -1.93
N ILE A 166 1.49 16.85 -2.37
CA ILE A 166 2.30 16.14 -3.38
C ILE A 166 2.75 14.74 -2.93
N TYR A 167 2.68 14.46 -1.62
CA TYR A 167 3.02 13.16 -1.01
C TYR A 167 1.77 12.30 -0.72
N GLY A 168 0.62 12.93 -0.49
CA GLY A 168 -0.67 12.28 -0.25
C GLY A 168 -1.36 11.80 -1.52
N GLN A 169 -1.13 12.48 -2.64
CA GLN A 169 -1.46 11.95 -3.96
C GLN A 169 -0.66 10.67 -4.15
N ARG A 170 -1.36 9.52 -4.16
CA ARG A 170 -0.81 8.30 -4.78
C ARG A 170 -0.32 8.77 -6.14
N LYS A 171 1.00 8.90 -6.31
CA LYS A 171 1.61 8.92 -7.63
C LYS A 171 1.39 7.52 -8.20
N ALA A 172 0.15 7.19 -8.57
CA ALA A 172 -0.10 6.73 -9.91
C ALA A 172 0.36 7.87 -10.81
N LYS A 173 1.68 8.08 -10.91
CA LYS A 173 2.21 8.50 -12.18
C LYS A 173 1.83 7.32 -13.05
N CYS A 174 0.69 7.40 -13.74
CA CYS A 174 0.49 6.63 -14.97
C CYS A 174 1.78 6.91 -15.72
N LYS A 175 2.69 5.96 -15.71
CA LYS A 175 3.79 6.03 -16.63
C LYS A 175 3.09 5.81 -17.95
N GLU A 176 3.17 6.80 -18.84
CA GLU A 176 2.99 6.51 -20.25
C GLU A 176 3.94 5.37 -20.56
N ALA A 177 3.32 4.24 -20.88
CA ALA A 177 3.97 3.07 -21.38
C ALA A 177 3.67 3.02 -22.87
N TYR A 178 4.62 2.44 -23.61
CA TYR A 178 4.55 2.40 -25.06
C TYR A 178 4.66 0.95 -25.50
N LEU A 179 3.78 0.53 -26.41
CA LEU A 179 3.96 -0.69 -27.19
C LEU A 179 4.51 -0.32 -28.56
N TYR A 180 5.62 -0.95 -28.94
CA TYR A 180 6.21 -0.78 -30.26
C TYR A 180 5.65 -1.82 -31.21
N ILE A 181 4.97 -1.38 -32.26
CA ILE A 181 4.31 -2.25 -33.24
C ILE A 181 5.00 -2.08 -34.59
N LEU A 182 5.45 -3.17 -35.18
CA LEU A 182 5.91 -3.20 -36.57
C LEU A 182 4.74 -3.60 -37.45
N CYS A 183 4.41 -2.84 -38.50
CA CYS A 183 3.49 -3.27 -39.54
C CYS A 183 4.26 -3.38 -40.87
N PHE A 184 4.17 -4.51 -41.57
CA PHE A 184 5.00 -4.73 -42.75
C PHE A 184 4.34 -5.70 -43.74
N ASN A 185 4.08 -5.24 -44.97
CA ASN A 185 3.75 -6.12 -46.08
C ASN A 185 5.04 -6.83 -46.55
N VAL A 186 5.18 -8.12 -46.21
CA VAL A 186 6.42 -8.89 -46.42
C VAL A 186 6.50 -9.56 -47.80
N ARG A 187 5.39 -9.64 -48.54
CA ARG A 187 5.32 -10.27 -49.88
C ARG A 187 5.93 -11.68 -49.94
N GLY A 188 5.56 -12.54 -49.00
CA GLY A 188 6.04 -13.91 -48.84
C GLY A 188 7.04 -14.05 -47.69
N LEU A 189 6.55 -14.52 -46.55
CA LEU A 189 7.32 -14.65 -45.33
C LEU A 189 8.45 -15.70 -45.43
N GLU A 190 8.23 -16.79 -46.17
CA GLU A 190 9.23 -17.86 -46.33
C GLU A 190 10.56 -17.35 -46.91
N GLN A 191 10.52 -16.34 -47.78
CA GLN A 191 11.70 -15.75 -48.39
C GLN A 191 12.33 -14.64 -47.54
N ARG A 192 11.54 -14.00 -46.66
CA ARG A 192 11.93 -12.78 -45.92
C ARG A 192 11.88 -12.89 -44.41
N TRP A 193 11.70 -14.08 -43.83
CA TRP A 193 11.65 -14.25 -42.37
C TRP A 193 12.92 -13.74 -41.68
N GLY A 194 14.09 -13.89 -42.29
CA GLY A 194 15.36 -13.37 -41.75
C GLY A 194 15.39 -11.85 -41.64
N GLU A 195 14.78 -11.15 -42.61
CA GLU A 195 14.61 -9.70 -42.58
C GLU A 195 13.67 -9.28 -41.44
N VAL A 196 12.56 -9.99 -41.27
CA VAL A 196 11.60 -9.75 -40.19
C VAL A 196 12.26 -9.95 -38.81
N VAL A 197 13.08 -10.98 -38.64
CA VAL A 197 13.82 -11.24 -37.38
C VAL A 197 14.77 -10.08 -37.08
N LEU A 198 15.56 -9.66 -38.06
CA LEU A 198 16.49 -8.53 -37.88
C LEU A 198 15.76 -7.23 -37.52
N MET A 199 14.59 -6.99 -38.12
CA MET A 199 13.75 -5.83 -37.77
C MET A 199 13.19 -5.96 -36.34
N ALA A 200 12.64 -7.12 -35.98
CA ALA A 200 12.09 -7.39 -34.65
C ALA A 200 13.12 -7.14 -33.53
N GLU A 201 14.37 -7.56 -33.73
CA GLU A 201 15.47 -7.37 -32.78
C GLU A 201 15.96 -5.91 -32.71
N SER A 202 15.95 -5.18 -33.83
CA SER A 202 16.57 -3.85 -33.94
C SER A 202 15.95 -2.77 -33.06
N LYS A 203 14.61 -2.74 -32.91
CA LYS A 203 13.89 -1.78 -32.07
C LYS A 203 13.11 -2.45 -30.94
N ASN A 204 13.38 -3.73 -30.69
CA ASN A 204 12.73 -4.52 -29.64
C ASN A 204 11.19 -4.40 -29.70
N PHE A 205 10.64 -4.60 -30.91
CA PHE A 205 9.19 -4.51 -31.14
C PHE A 205 8.42 -5.49 -30.24
N ASP A 206 7.25 -5.07 -29.80
CA ASP A 206 6.33 -5.81 -28.94
C ASP A 206 5.34 -6.66 -29.74
N ILE A 207 4.89 -6.10 -30.88
CA ILE A 207 3.92 -6.71 -31.79
C ILE A 207 4.42 -6.55 -33.22
N LEU A 208 4.29 -7.59 -34.04
CA LEU A 208 4.57 -7.54 -35.48
C LEU A 208 3.27 -7.89 -36.23
N VAL A 209 2.83 -7.04 -37.15
CA VAL A 209 1.68 -7.24 -38.03
C VAL A 209 2.21 -7.37 -39.44
N LEU A 210 2.14 -8.57 -40.02
CA LEU A 210 2.74 -8.89 -41.30
C LEU A 210 1.63 -9.20 -42.32
N GLY A 211 1.63 -8.45 -43.43
CA GLY A 211 0.74 -8.65 -44.58
C GLY A 211 1.41 -9.43 -45.70
N GLU A 212 0.62 -10.01 -46.61
CA GLU A 212 1.07 -10.92 -47.68
C GLU A 212 2.07 -11.98 -47.20
N VAL A 213 1.79 -12.64 -46.08
CA VAL A 213 2.74 -13.65 -45.57
C VAL A 213 2.84 -14.89 -46.45
N GLY A 214 1.81 -15.17 -47.25
CA GLY A 214 1.70 -16.36 -48.09
C GLY A 214 1.71 -17.65 -47.27
N LYS A 215 2.04 -18.76 -47.93
CA LYS A 215 2.30 -20.04 -47.24
C LYS A 215 3.68 -20.01 -46.58
N PHE A 216 3.77 -20.47 -45.33
CA PHE A 216 5.02 -20.57 -44.60
C PHE A 216 4.99 -21.71 -43.57
N ASP A 217 6.17 -22.17 -43.15
CA ASP A 217 6.29 -23.11 -42.03
C ASP A 217 6.29 -22.35 -40.68
N THR A 218 5.22 -22.53 -39.92
CA THR A 218 5.08 -21.99 -38.56
C THR A 218 6.21 -22.43 -37.61
N ARG A 219 6.82 -23.61 -37.82
CA ARG A 219 7.91 -24.10 -36.97
C ARG A 219 9.16 -23.23 -37.12
N THR A 220 9.47 -22.81 -38.35
CA THR A 220 10.61 -21.93 -38.63
C THR A 220 10.46 -20.60 -37.90
N ILE A 221 9.27 -19.99 -37.96
CA ILE A 221 9.00 -18.72 -37.28
C ILE A 221 9.02 -18.88 -35.75
N ASN A 222 8.39 -19.94 -35.21
CA ASN A 222 8.43 -20.21 -33.78
C ASN A 222 9.85 -20.47 -33.25
N HIS A 223 10.73 -21.04 -34.07
CA HIS A 223 12.14 -21.23 -33.70
C HIS A 223 12.93 -19.92 -33.79
N ALA A 224 12.67 -19.09 -34.80
CA ALA A 224 13.37 -17.83 -35.03
C ALA A 224 12.94 -16.72 -34.06
N LEU A 225 11.68 -16.72 -33.62
CA LEU A 225 11.08 -15.74 -32.71
C LEU A 225 10.37 -16.45 -31.55
N PRO A 226 11.12 -17.18 -30.68
CA PRO A 226 10.54 -18.06 -29.67
C PRO A 226 9.77 -17.33 -28.56
N GLU A 227 9.96 -16.02 -28.40
CA GLU A 227 9.26 -15.22 -27.40
C GLU A 227 7.95 -14.58 -27.92
N PHE A 228 7.54 -14.90 -29.14
CA PHE A 228 6.31 -14.39 -29.76
C PHE A 228 5.25 -15.48 -29.88
N LYS A 229 4.02 -15.13 -29.50
CA LYS A 229 2.80 -15.88 -29.81
C LYS A 229 2.36 -15.56 -31.23
N LEU A 230 1.97 -16.59 -31.97
CA LEU A 230 1.64 -16.50 -33.38
C LEU A 230 0.12 -16.58 -33.62
N PHE A 231 -0.42 -15.59 -34.33
CA PHE A 231 -1.82 -15.54 -34.75
C PHE A 231 -1.89 -15.35 -36.26
N TYR A 232 -2.34 -16.37 -36.98
CA TYR A 232 -2.39 -16.38 -38.44
C TYR A 232 -3.83 -16.43 -38.95
N GLN A 233 -4.13 -15.60 -39.94
CA GLN A 233 -5.31 -15.71 -40.79
C GLN A 233 -4.86 -15.96 -42.23
N GLU A 234 -5.39 -17.01 -42.85
CA GLU A 234 -5.12 -17.33 -44.26
C GLU A 234 -5.72 -16.29 -45.20
N GLY A 235 -5.04 -16.07 -46.33
CA GLY A 235 -5.51 -15.20 -47.40
C GLY A 235 -6.39 -15.90 -48.41
N GLU A 236 -6.89 -15.14 -49.38
CA GLU A 236 -7.69 -15.66 -50.50
C GLU A 236 -6.85 -16.41 -51.54
N ASN A 237 -5.53 -16.18 -51.56
CA ASN A 237 -4.60 -16.76 -52.52
C ASN A 237 -3.29 -17.17 -51.83
N ALA A 238 -2.39 -17.81 -52.58
CA ALA A 238 -1.13 -18.33 -52.06
C ALA A 238 -0.14 -17.25 -51.53
N SER A 239 -0.36 -15.99 -51.90
CA SER A 239 0.49 -14.84 -51.53
C SER A 239 -0.13 -14.00 -50.41
N GLY A 240 -1.43 -14.10 -50.17
CA GLY A 240 -2.15 -13.35 -49.15
C GLY A 240 -1.92 -13.89 -47.74
N GLY A 241 -2.77 -13.44 -46.82
CA GLY A 241 -2.76 -13.83 -45.42
C GLY A 241 -2.09 -12.78 -44.54
N VAL A 242 -2.48 -12.80 -43.28
CA VAL A 242 -1.97 -11.88 -42.25
C VAL A 242 -1.47 -12.67 -41.06
N LEU A 243 -0.29 -12.31 -40.58
CA LEU A 243 0.33 -12.87 -39.40
C LEU A 243 0.53 -11.78 -38.36
N ILE A 244 -0.03 -11.96 -37.17
CA ILE A 244 0.26 -11.12 -36.01
C ILE A 244 1.09 -11.92 -35.01
N LEU A 245 2.28 -11.41 -34.69
CA LEU A 245 3.18 -11.95 -33.68
C LEU A 245 3.14 -11.03 -32.47
N VAL A 246 2.92 -11.58 -31.26
CA VAL A 246 2.83 -10.78 -30.03
C VAL A 246 3.76 -11.35 -28.96
N ARG A 247 4.62 -10.51 -28.34
CA ARG A 247 5.51 -10.98 -27.27
C ARG A 247 4.74 -11.67 -26.14
N ASP A 248 5.31 -12.73 -25.58
CA ASP A 248 4.68 -13.59 -24.58
C ASP A 248 4.19 -12.87 -23.33
N ARG A 249 4.87 -11.78 -22.96
CA ARG A 249 4.54 -10.93 -21.82
C ARG A 249 3.23 -10.16 -21.99
N ILE A 250 2.76 -10.00 -23.23
CA ILE A 250 1.52 -9.27 -23.54
C ILE A 250 0.38 -10.27 -23.54
N ARG A 251 -0.69 -9.91 -22.82
CA ARG A 251 -1.90 -10.70 -22.74
C ARG A 251 -2.80 -10.34 -23.92
N VAL A 252 -3.14 -11.34 -24.71
CA VAL A 252 -3.99 -11.19 -25.90
C VAL A 252 -5.03 -12.30 -25.97
N SER A 253 -6.16 -12.03 -26.63
CA SER A 253 -7.14 -13.04 -27.03
C SER A 253 -7.50 -12.87 -28.50
N ARG A 254 -7.54 -13.98 -29.24
CA ARG A 254 -7.96 -13.97 -30.64
C ARG A 254 -9.48 -13.81 -30.73
N ILE A 255 -9.92 -12.93 -31.62
CA ILE A 255 -11.33 -12.84 -32.02
C ILE A 255 -11.53 -13.70 -33.27
N PRO A 256 -12.52 -14.61 -33.27
CA PRO A 256 -12.85 -15.37 -34.48
C PRO A 256 -13.20 -14.42 -35.62
N CYS A 257 -12.46 -14.50 -36.72
CA CYS A 257 -12.69 -13.74 -37.94
C CYS A 257 -12.74 -14.72 -39.12
N VAL A 258 -13.81 -14.65 -39.90
CA VAL A 258 -14.00 -15.48 -41.10
C VAL A 258 -13.45 -14.81 -42.36
N LEU A 259 -13.19 -13.49 -42.29
CA LEU A 259 -12.68 -12.76 -43.44
C LEU A 259 -11.23 -13.18 -43.73
N PRO A 260 -10.91 -13.52 -44.98
CA PRO A 260 -9.55 -13.80 -45.38
C PRO A 260 -8.72 -12.51 -45.34
N ASN A 261 -7.41 -12.64 -45.15
CA ASN A 261 -6.49 -11.50 -45.02
C ASN A 261 -6.77 -10.55 -43.84
N ILE A 262 -7.60 -10.93 -42.86
CA ILE A 262 -7.91 -10.12 -41.66
C ILE A 262 -7.65 -10.92 -40.39
N CYS A 263 -6.75 -10.45 -39.52
CA CYS A 263 -6.48 -11.07 -38.23
C CYS A 263 -6.86 -10.10 -37.10
N VAL A 264 -7.70 -10.56 -36.16
CA VAL A 264 -8.25 -9.70 -35.10
C VAL A 264 -7.86 -10.22 -33.72
N LEU A 265 -7.22 -9.37 -32.92
CA LEU A 265 -6.80 -9.65 -31.54
C LEU A 265 -7.29 -8.57 -30.59
N ASP A 266 -7.73 -8.96 -29.40
CA ASP A 266 -7.91 -8.06 -28.27
C ASP A 266 -6.63 -8.07 -27.42
N ILE A 267 -6.00 -6.91 -27.24
CA ILE A 267 -4.84 -6.68 -26.39
C ILE A 267 -5.33 -6.22 -25.02
N HIS A 268 -5.02 -6.99 -23.97
CA HIS A 268 -5.50 -6.74 -22.61
C HIS A 268 -4.49 -5.87 -21.85
N MET A 269 -4.74 -4.56 -21.83
CA MET A 269 -4.00 -3.57 -21.04
C MET A 269 -4.89 -3.09 -19.88
N ASN A 270 -4.82 -1.79 -19.50
CA ASN A 270 -5.82 -1.19 -18.60
C ASN A 270 -7.21 -1.27 -19.22
N GLU A 271 -7.27 -0.94 -20.50
CA GLU A 271 -8.42 -1.09 -21.37
C GLU A 271 -8.09 -2.12 -22.44
N VAL A 272 -9.12 -2.73 -23.00
CA VAL A 272 -8.93 -3.67 -24.10
C VAL A 272 -8.81 -2.85 -25.38
N VAL A 273 -7.65 -2.95 -26.04
CA VAL A 273 -7.43 -2.35 -27.35
C VAL A 273 -7.51 -3.45 -28.39
N ARG A 274 -8.38 -3.29 -29.37
CA ARG A 274 -8.53 -4.25 -30.46
C ARG A 274 -7.58 -3.91 -31.61
N LEU A 275 -6.70 -4.86 -31.93
CA LEU A 275 -5.79 -4.80 -33.07
C LEU A 275 -6.35 -5.64 -34.21
N ILE A 276 -6.53 -5.01 -35.36
CA ILE A 276 -6.96 -5.63 -36.61
C ILE A 276 -5.80 -5.48 -37.60
N GLY A 277 -5.08 -6.57 -37.84
CA GLY A 277 -4.09 -6.64 -38.90
C GLY A 277 -4.78 -6.99 -40.22
N MET A 278 -4.45 -6.29 -41.29
CA MET A 278 -5.10 -6.50 -42.58
C MET A 278 -4.17 -6.45 -43.79
N TYR A 279 -4.62 -7.09 -44.86
CA TYR A 279 -4.09 -6.91 -46.21
C TYR A 279 -5.27 -6.84 -47.19
N ALA A 280 -5.39 -5.73 -47.91
CA ALA A 280 -6.43 -5.52 -48.89
C ALA A 280 -5.87 -5.67 -50.32
N PRO A 281 -6.12 -6.79 -51.04
CA PRO A 281 -5.56 -6.96 -52.38
C PRO A 281 -6.05 -5.91 -53.37
N ALA A 282 -5.13 -5.29 -54.13
CA ALA A 282 -5.45 -4.27 -55.14
C ALA A 282 -6.42 -4.74 -56.25
N SER A 283 -6.46 -6.05 -56.53
CA SER A 283 -7.30 -6.64 -57.57
C SER A 283 -8.77 -6.80 -57.17
N LYS A 284 -9.13 -6.51 -55.92
CA LYS A 284 -10.48 -6.73 -55.38
C LYS A 284 -11.09 -5.41 -54.92
N THR A 285 -12.38 -5.23 -55.19
CA THR A 285 -13.18 -4.19 -54.56
C THR A 285 -13.53 -4.63 -53.14
N TRP A 286 -13.11 -3.84 -52.15
CA TRP A 286 -13.42 -4.09 -50.75
C TRP A 286 -14.75 -3.45 -50.37
N ASP A 287 -15.58 -4.22 -49.67
CA ASP A 287 -16.70 -3.68 -48.91
C ASP A 287 -16.22 -3.44 -47.48
N TRP A 288 -16.00 -2.17 -47.12
CA TRP A 288 -15.47 -1.81 -45.82
C TRP A 288 -16.44 -2.13 -44.69
N ASP A 289 -17.75 -2.24 -44.98
CA ASP A 289 -18.75 -2.63 -43.99
C ASP A 289 -18.56 -4.05 -43.48
N ASP A 290 -17.84 -4.91 -44.19
CA ASP A 290 -17.50 -6.26 -43.68
C ASP A 290 -16.60 -6.18 -42.43
N LEU A 291 -15.83 -5.10 -42.26
CA LEU A 291 -14.97 -4.87 -41.08
C LEU A 291 -15.76 -4.33 -39.88
N SER A 292 -16.95 -3.76 -40.11
CA SER A 292 -17.80 -3.15 -39.10
C SER A 292 -18.03 -4.00 -37.85
N PRO A 293 -18.28 -5.33 -37.92
CA PRO A 293 -18.48 -6.17 -36.73
C PRO A 293 -17.25 -6.29 -35.83
N PHE A 294 -16.07 -6.03 -36.37
CA PHE A 294 -14.81 -6.14 -35.64
C PHE A 294 -14.38 -4.82 -35.02
N THR A 295 -14.90 -3.67 -35.47
CA THR A 295 -14.59 -2.36 -34.88
C THR A 295 -15.05 -2.25 -33.42
N SER A 296 -14.35 -1.43 -32.64
CA SER A 296 -14.73 -1.06 -31.26
C SER A 296 -14.35 0.39 -30.98
N ASN A 297 -14.83 0.94 -29.87
CA ASN A 297 -14.48 2.31 -29.46
C ASN A 297 -12.98 2.50 -29.15
N THR A 298 -12.25 1.39 -28.96
CA THR A 298 -10.81 1.34 -28.66
C THR A 298 -10.15 0.32 -29.59
N CYS A 299 -9.91 0.71 -30.84
CA CYS A 299 -9.32 -0.18 -31.83
C CYS A 299 -8.30 0.51 -32.74
N MET A 300 -7.47 -0.32 -33.37
CA MET A 300 -6.58 0.07 -34.46
C MET A 300 -6.64 -1.00 -35.56
N LEU A 301 -6.81 -0.54 -36.78
CA LEU A 301 -6.64 -1.31 -38.00
C LEU A 301 -5.31 -0.89 -38.60
N MET A 302 -4.47 -1.84 -39.01
CA MET A 302 -3.20 -1.52 -39.66
C MET A 302 -2.81 -2.58 -40.68
N GLY A 303 -2.20 -2.13 -41.76
CA GLY A 303 -1.84 -2.98 -42.87
C GLY A 303 -1.68 -2.21 -44.18
N ASP A 304 -1.62 -2.98 -45.26
CA ASP A 304 -1.71 -2.47 -46.62
C ASP A 304 -3.18 -2.41 -47.04
N PHE A 305 -3.70 -1.20 -47.20
CA PHE A 305 -5.06 -0.94 -47.65
C PHE A 305 -5.19 -0.94 -49.18
N ASN A 306 -4.07 -0.87 -49.91
CA ASN A 306 -4.01 -0.62 -51.36
C ASN A 306 -4.83 0.59 -51.83
N VAL A 307 -5.16 1.50 -50.91
CA VAL A 307 -5.87 2.75 -51.17
C VAL A 307 -4.97 3.89 -50.73
N ASP A 308 -4.68 4.81 -51.64
CA ASP A 308 -4.02 6.07 -51.31
C ASP A 308 -5.08 7.13 -51.01
N LEU A 309 -5.08 7.67 -49.80
CA LEU A 309 -6.16 8.54 -49.30
C LEU A 309 -6.29 9.85 -50.08
N ASP A 310 -5.21 10.31 -50.72
CA ASP A 310 -5.20 11.55 -51.49
C ASP A 310 -5.34 11.30 -53.00
N GLN A 311 -4.85 10.16 -53.50
CA GLN A 311 -4.72 9.91 -54.94
C GLN A 311 -5.86 9.04 -55.53
N ASP A 312 -6.54 8.21 -54.74
CA ASP A 312 -7.47 7.20 -55.27
C ASP A 312 -8.94 7.64 -55.36
N GLY A 313 -9.22 8.94 -55.14
CA GLY A 313 -10.54 9.53 -55.36
C GLY A 313 -11.68 8.76 -54.68
N GLU A 314 -12.63 8.25 -55.47
CA GLU A 314 -13.82 7.53 -54.96
C GLU A 314 -13.49 6.33 -54.05
N LYS A 315 -12.36 5.64 -54.27
CA LYS A 315 -11.96 4.53 -53.38
C LYS A 315 -11.58 5.02 -51.99
N ALA A 316 -10.85 6.15 -51.94
CA ALA A 316 -10.48 6.80 -50.69
C ALA A 316 -11.72 7.38 -50.00
N GLU A 317 -12.60 8.05 -50.75
CA GLU A 317 -13.86 8.61 -50.24
C GLU A 317 -14.71 7.54 -49.55
N ARG A 318 -14.93 6.39 -50.19
CA ARG A 318 -15.69 5.28 -49.59
C ARG A 318 -15.07 4.73 -48.31
N LEU A 319 -13.74 4.65 -48.25
CA LEU A 319 -13.03 4.21 -47.04
C LEU A 319 -13.18 5.23 -45.91
N LEU A 320 -13.04 6.52 -46.23
CA LEU A 320 -13.16 7.61 -45.26
C LEU A 320 -14.60 7.77 -44.76
N GLU A 321 -15.61 7.69 -45.63
CA GLU A 321 -17.03 7.71 -45.24
C GLU A 321 -17.37 6.55 -44.29
N TRP A 322 -16.89 5.34 -44.59
CA TRP A 322 -17.05 4.20 -43.69
C TRP A 322 -16.33 4.44 -42.35
N ALA A 323 -15.09 4.94 -42.37
CA ALA A 323 -14.32 5.23 -41.16
C ALA A 323 -15.02 6.30 -40.28
N ASP A 324 -15.48 7.40 -40.89
CA ASP A 324 -16.19 8.49 -40.23
C ASP A 324 -17.49 8.01 -39.59
N SER A 325 -18.24 7.14 -40.27
CA SER A 325 -19.48 6.53 -39.73
C SER A 325 -19.23 5.73 -38.43
N ARG A 326 -17.98 5.34 -38.17
CA ARG A 326 -17.52 4.59 -37.00
C ARG A 326 -16.63 5.37 -36.06
N SER A 327 -16.49 6.69 -36.26
CA SER A 327 -15.58 7.54 -35.47
C SER A 327 -14.14 7.04 -35.49
N LEU A 328 -13.73 6.49 -36.63
CA LEU A 328 -12.36 6.08 -36.89
C LEU A 328 -11.61 7.20 -37.59
N SER A 329 -10.31 7.33 -37.33
CA SER A 329 -9.46 8.33 -37.97
C SER A 329 -8.23 7.66 -38.59
N ALA A 330 -7.92 8.01 -39.83
CA ALA A 330 -6.71 7.55 -40.50
C ALA A 330 -5.48 8.29 -39.96
N ILE A 331 -4.40 7.54 -39.68
CA ILE A 331 -3.10 8.03 -39.24
C ILE A 331 -2.07 7.52 -40.23
N THR A 332 -1.58 8.43 -41.09
CA THR A 332 -0.62 8.11 -42.15
C THR A 332 0.81 8.50 -41.73
N PRO A 333 1.86 7.80 -42.21
CA PRO A 333 3.25 8.16 -41.92
C PRO A 333 3.73 9.47 -42.57
N GLY A 334 2.96 10.08 -43.48
CA GLY A 334 3.28 11.32 -44.18
C GLY A 334 4.34 11.15 -45.29
N CYS A 335 4.58 9.91 -45.75
CA CYS A 335 5.48 9.64 -46.85
C CYS A 335 5.14 8.31 -47.56
N SER A 336 5.66 8.14 -48.78
CA SER A 336 5.37 6.95 -49.59
C SER A 336 5.77 5.66 -48.87
N THR A 337 4.85 4.70 -48.82
CA THR A 337 5.07 3.38 -48.23
C THR A 337 5.31 2.33 -49.28
N SER A 338 4.86 2.55 -50.51
CA SER A 338 5.27 1.77 -51.67
C SER A 338 6.67 2.17 -52.13
N LEU A 339 7.49 1.18 -52.52
CA LEU A 339 8.78 1.40 -53.20
C LEU A 339 8.67 1.28 -54.73
N ARG A 340 7.50 0.88 -55.24
CA ARG A 340 7.22 0.82 -56.68
C ARG A 340 6.55 2.07 -57.22
N SER A 341 6.00 2.89 -56.33
CA SER A 341 5.23 4.09 -56.65
C SER A 341 5.33 5.07 -55.50
N ASP A 342 5.07 6.35 -55.75
CA ASP A 342 5.03 7.39 -54.71
C ASP A 342 3.70 7.39 -53.93
N ARG A 343 3.13 6.19 -53.68
CA ARG A 343 1.84 6.02 -53.02
C ARG A 343 1.99 5.70 -51.53
N GLU A 344 1.07 6.21 -50.73
CA GLU A 344 0.93 5.97 -49.30
C GLU A 344 -0.28 5.05 -49.07
N ILE A 345 -0.03 3.74 -49.08
CA ILE A 345 -1.07 2.70 -49.04
C ILE A 345 -1.01 1.82 -47.79
N ASP A 346 0.07 1.96 -47.01
CA ASP A 346 0.24 1.31 -45.72
C ASP A 346 0.05 2.37 -44.63
N TYR A 347 -0.95 2.23 -43.77
CA TYR A 347 -1.19 3.17 -42.67
C TYR A 347 -2.01 2.50 -41.56
N ALA A 348 -2.45 3.28 -40.58
CA ALA A 348 -3.35 2.82 -39.54
C ALA A 348 -4.67 3.62 -39.56
N ILE A 349 -5.77 2.99 -39.16
CA ILE A 349 -7.07 3.62 -38.91
C ILE A 349 -7.45 3.31 -37.44
N VAL A 350 -7.74 4.32 -36.64
CA VAL A 350 -7.86 4.18 -35.17
C VAL A 350 -9.13 4.79 -34.59
N ALA A 351 -9.61 4.22 -33.48
CA ALA A 351 -10.63 4.81 -32.60
C ALA A 351 -10.19 4.69 -31.14
N GLY A 352 -10.34 5.79 -30.39
CA GLY A 352 -10.12 5.82 -28.93
C GLY A 352 -8.73 5.41 -28.45
N VAL A 353 -7.73 5.44 -29.32
CA VAL A 353 -6.32 5.16 -28.99
C VAL A 353 -5.41 6.23 -29.57
N GLN A 354 -4.33 6.51 -28.86
CA GLN A 354 -3.30 7.43 -29.33
C GLN A 354 -2.10 6.65 -29.87
N ILE A 355 -1.84 6.81 -31.16
CA ILE A 355 -0.70 6.19 -31.83
C ILE A 355 0.11 7.23 -32.60
N ASP A 356 1.42 6.96 -32.73
CA ASP A 356 2.29 7.64 -33.68
C ASP A 356 2.77 6.62 -34.72
N VAL A 357 2.68 6.96 -36.02
CA VAL A 357 3.10 6.10 -37.12
C VAL A 357 4.20 6.78 -37.92
N GLN A 358 5.26 6.03 -38.25
CA GLN A 358 6.35 6.48 -39.11
C GLN A 358 6.87 5.33 -39.96
N THR A 359 7.47 5.61 -41.12
CA THR A 359 8.18 4.56 -41.87
C THR A 359 9.47 4.16 -41.16
N TYR A 360 9.85 2.89 -41.27
CA TYR A 360 11.11 2.35 -40.79
C TYR A 360 12.23 2.64 -41.81
N GLU A 361 13.22 3.44 -41.41
CA GLU A 361 14.23 4.02 -42.31
C GLU A 361 15.28 3.05 -42.88
N ARG A 362 15.24 1.75 -42.55
CA ARG A 362 16.23 0.80 -43.08
C ARG A 362 15.79 0.19 -44.40
N ASN A 363 16.79 -0.17 -45.21
CA ASN A 363 16.58 -0.89 -46.46
C ASN A 363 15.80 -2.19 -46.22
N THR A 364 14.84 -2.44 -47.10
CA THR A 364 14.01 -3.65 -47.13
C THR A 364 14.10 -4.28 -48.52
N THR A 365 13.93 -5.60 -48.59
CA THR A 365 13.84 -6.33 -49.87
C THR A 365 12.39 -6.55 -50.33
N SER A 366 11.42 -6.10 -49.52
CA SER A 366 10.04 -5.94 -49.95
C SER A 366 9.92 -4.71 -50.86
N ASP A 367 8.82 -4.63 -51.59
CA ASP A 367 8.36 -3.45 -52.31
C ASP A 367 7.54 -2.49 -51.44
N HIS A 368 7.43 -2.77 -50.14
CA HIS A 368 6.81 -1.89 -49.15
C HIS A 368 7.81 -1.49 -48.08
N LYS A 369 7.72 -0.26 -47.58
CA LYS A 369 8.45 0.18 -46.39
C LYS A 369 7.71 -0.31 -45.14
N PRO A 370 8.41 -0.91 -44.16
CA PRO A 370 7.79 -1.24 -42.89
C PRO A 370 7.36 0.03 -42.16
N LEU A 371 6.28 -0.05 -41.39
CA LEU A 371 5.81 1.00 -40.48
C LEU A 371 6.20 0.67 -39.04
N CYS A 372 6.69 1.68 -38.33
CA CYS A 372 6.89 1.66 -36.89
C CYS A 372 5.76 2.48 -36.25
N CYS A 373 4.90 1.79 -35.51
CA CYS A 373 3.80 2.38 -34.77
C CYS A 373 4.10 2.33 -33.26
N ILE A 374 3.84 3.43 -32.56
CA ILE A 374 3.99 3.53 -31.11
C ILE A 374 2.59 3.72 -30.53
N LEU A 375 2.10 2.73 -29.80
CA LEU A 375 0.85 2.84 -29.05
C LEU A 375 1.13 3.32 -27.64
N SER A 376 0.65 4.52 -27.32
CA SER A 376 0.72 5.10 -25.99
C SER A 376 -0.45 4.60 -25.15
N TYR A 377 -0.16 4.11 -23.95
CA TYR A 377 -1.18 3.72 -22.99
C TYR A 377 -0.76 4.11 -21.58
N GLU A 378 -1.75 4.45 -20.76
CA GLU A 378 -1.51 4.62 -19.33
C GLU A 378 -1.25 3.24 -18.72
N ASP A 379 -0.14 3.02 -18.02
CA ASP A 379 0.00 1.81 -17.21
C ASP A 379 -0.64 2.05 -15.83
N SER A 380 -1.83 1.48 -15.59
CA SER A 380 -2.50 1.53 -14.28
C SER A 380 -1.94 0.48 -13.33
N SER A 381 -0.86 -0.22 -13.70
CA SER A 381 -0.24 -1.18 -12.80
C SER A 381 0.13 -0.45 -11.52
N ASN A 382 -0.71 -0.64 -10.50
CA ASN A 382 -0.49 -0.28 -9.10
C ASN A 382 0.62 -1.19 -8.54
N ASN A 383 1.71 -1.33 -9.27
CA ASN A 383 2.91 -2.01 -8.91
C ASN A 383 3.71 -1.17 -7.91
N PHE A 384 3.06 -0.34 -7.10
CA PHE A 384 3.67 0.38 -6.00
C PHE A 384 3.12 -0.12 -4.67
N GLY A 385 4.01 -0.67 -3.84
CA GLY A 385 3.75 -0.91 -2.44
C GLY A 385 3.94 0.39 -1.68
N SER A 386 3.30 0.50 -0.52
CA SER A 386 3.45 1.62 0.40
C SER A 386 3.84 1.11 1.79
N ILE A 387 4.74 1.84 2.44
CA ILE A 387 5.10 1.65 3.85
C ILE A 387 4.99 3.01 4.54
N THR A 388 4.12 3.10 5.53
CA THR A 388 3.98 4.28 6.40
C THR A 388 4.87 4.12 7.63
N HIS A 389 5.68 5.13 7.93
CA HIS A 389 6.54 5.19 9.10
C HIS A 389 5.77 5.71 10.32
N TRP A 390 4.96 4.83 10.93
CA TRP A 390 4.05 5.20 12.04
C TRP A 390 4.74 5.80 13.27
N ASN A 391 6.00 5.43 13.55
CA ASN A 391 6.73 6.04 14.66
C ASN A 391 7.13 7.49 14.35
N VAL A 392 7.44 7.79 13.09
CA VAL A 392 7.69 9.17 12.63
C VAL A 392 6.42 10.00 12.75
N LEU A 393 5.29 9.46 12.28
CA LEU A 393 3.97 10.09 12.46
C LEU A 393 3.73 10.44 13.93
N TYR A 394 3.90 9.47 14.83
CA TYR A 394 3.70 9.68 16.27
C TYR A 394 4.57 10.83 16.81
N CYS A 395 5.87 10.84 16.50
CA CYS A 395 6.78 11.90 16.95
C CYS A 395 6.43 13.28 16.37
N CYS A 396 6.02 13.35 15.09
CA CYS A 396 5.59 14.61 14.48
C CYS A 396 4.30 15.13 15.14
N MET A 397 3.35 14.24 15.44
CA MET A 397 2.13 14.63 16.14
C MET A 397 2.40 15.12 17.56
N GLU A 398 3.28 14.46 18.31
CA GLU A 398 3.73 14.96 19.62
C GLU A 398 4.33 16.37 19.50
N TYR A 399 5.19 16.58 18.49
CA TYR A 399 5.84 17.87 18.23
C TYR A 399 4.82 18.98 17.95
N MET A 400 3.80 18.68 17.14
CA MET A 400 2.79 19.65 16.68
C MET A 400 1.58 19.77 17.63
N TYR A 401 1.57 19.04 18.75
CA TYR A 401 0.42 19.02 19.66
C TYR A 401 0.05 20.40 20.18
N LYS A 402 1.06 21.18 20.59
CA LYS A 402 0.81 22.49 21.22
C LYS A 402 0.11 23.45 20.27
N TYR A 403 0.53 23.47 19.00
CA TYR A 403 -0.13 24.24 17.96
C TYR A 403 -1.62 23.87 17.84
N TRP A 404 -1.94 22.58 17.76
CA TRP A 404 -3.31 22.14 17.62
C TRP A 404 -4.16 22.43 18.87
N GLU A 405 -3.59 22.24 20.07
CA GLU A 405 -4.23 22.61 21.33
C GLU A 405 -4.60 24.09 21.38
N ASP A 406 -3.69 24.97 20.97
CA ASP A 406 -3.93 26.42 20.94
C ASP A 406 -5.00 26.76 19.89
N ARG A 407 -4.91 26.19 18.67
CA ARG A 407 -5.92 26.43 17.62
C ARG A 407 -7.31 26.03 18.04
N TRP A 408 -7.49 24.89 18.68
CA TRP A 408 -8.81 24.49 19.18
C TRP A 408 -9.30 25.33 20.35
N SER A 409 -8.41 26.00 21.08
CA SER A 409 -8.78 26.92 22.15
C SER A 409 -9.35 28.24 21.60
N ASP A 410 -9.09 28.59 20.34
CA ASP A 410 -9.62 29.79 19.67
C ASP A 410 -11.14 29.74 19.38
N GLY A 411 -11.81 28.61 19.65
CA GLY A 411 -13.27 28.48 19.57
C GLY A 411 -13.84 28.24 18.16
N ASN A 412 -13.03 28.29 17.10
CA ASN A 412 -13.46 27.97 15.73
C ASN A 412 -13.41 26.45 15.45
N TYR A 413 -14.22 25.69 16.18
CA TYR A 413 -14.13 24.22 16.23
C TYR A 413 -14.33 23.53 14.87
N ASN A 414 -15.26 24.01 14.04
CA ASN A 414 -15.56 23.38 12.75
C ASN A 414 -14.42 23.54 11.73
N GLU A 415 -13.89 24.76 11.57
CA GLU A 415 -12.76 25.00 10.66
C GLU A 415 -11.52 24.23 11.13
N ASN A 416 -11.23 24.29 12.43
CA ASN A 416 -10.09 23.59 13.01
C ASN A 416 -10.22 22.07 12.89
N TYR A 417 -11.43 21.51 13.03
CA TYR A 417 -11.68 20.09 12.83
C TYR A 417 -11.40 19.66 11.38
N ASN A 418 -11.89 20.41 10.40
CA ASN A 418 -11.67 20.12 8.99
C ASN A 418 -10.17 20.22 8.63
N LYS A 419 -9.50 21.29 9.06
CA LYS A 419 -8.06 21.47 8.87
C LYS A 419 -7.24 20.38 9.57
N PHE A 420 -7.68 19.92 10.74
CA PHE A 420 -7.00 18.83 11.44
C PHE A 420 -7.15 17.48 10.73
N ASN A 421 -8.32 17.18 10.17
CA ASN A 421 -8.53 15.96 9.39
C ASN A 421 -7.65 15.96 8.13
N GLU A 422 -7.58 17.09 7.43
CA GLU A 422 -6.70 17.29 6.29
C GLU A 422 -5.23 17.11 6.68
N PHE A 423 -4.80 17.76 7.77
CA PHE A 423 -3.47 17.59 8.37
C PHE A 423 -3.14 16.11 8.65
N LEU A 424 -4.05 15.36 9.27
CA LEU A 424 -3.83 13.95 9.55
C LEU A 424 -3.65 13.12 8.28
N GLY A 425 -4.51 13.34 7.27
CA GLY A 425 -4.41 12.65 5.98
C GLY A 425 -3.08 12.94 5.28
N LEU A 426 -2.70 14.21 5.20
CA LEU A 426 -1.48 14.66 4.53
C LEU A 426 -0.22 14.26 5.28
N MET A 427 -0.20 14.35 6.61
CA MET A 427 0.90 13.89 7.44
C MET A 427 1.13 12.37 7.28
N VAL A 428 0.06 11.57 7.19
CA VAL A 428 0.18 10.14 6.88
C VAL A 428 0.78 9.92 5.50
N GLY A 429 0.33 10.67 4.49
CA GLY A 429 0.93 10.68 3.15
C GLY A 429 2.42 11.02 3.18
N ARG A 430 2.79 12.07 3.90
CA ARG A 430 4.17 12.53 4.08
C ARG A 430 5.06 11.52 4.80
N CYS A 431 4.50 10.76 5.73
CA CYS A 431 5.14 9.65 6.43
C CYS A 431 5.16 8.34 5.61
N THR A 432 4.54 8.32 4.42
CA THR A 432 4.41 7.14 3.58
C THR A 432 5.42 7.13 2.44
N ARG A 433 6.17 6.04 2.33
CA ARG A 433 7.07 5.78 1.21
C ARG A 433 6.45 4.79 0.24
N TYR A 434 6.36 5.18 -1.02
CA TYR A 434 5.99 4.31 -2.12
C TYR A 434 7.23 3.65 -2.75
N PHE A 435 7.10 2.39 -3.18
CA PHE A 435 8.19 1.62 -3.80
C PHE A 435 7.63 0.65 -4.83
N SER A 436 8.35 0.42 -5.94
CA SER A 436 7.93 -0.56 -6.95
C SER A 436 7.91 -1.98 -6.36
N ILE A 437 6.78 -2.68 -6.53
CA ILE A 437 6.51 -4.06 -6.15
C ILE A 437 7.34 -5.02 -7.01
N GLU A 438 7.74 -4.64 -8.22
CA GLU A 438 8.63 -5.46 -9.06
C GLU A 438 9.97 -5.75 -8.37
N LYS A 439 10.40 -4.88 -7.46
CA LYS A 439 11.61 -5.06 -6.63
C LYS A 439 11.33 -5.75 -5.30
N ALA A 440 10.05 -5.95 -4.95
CA ALA A 440 9.62 -6.76 -3.82
C ALA A 440 9.30 -8.19 -4.30
N ARG A 441 9.16 -9.15 -3.37
CA ARG A 441 8.93 -10.57 -3.70
C ARG A 441 7.89 -10.72 -4.82
N GLY A 442 8.17 -11.53 -5.84
CA GLY A 442 7.20 -11.89 -6.86
C GLY A 442 5.87 -12.26 -6.21
N ALA A 443 4.80 -11.57 -6.59
CA ALA A 443 3.48 -11.80 -6.02
C ALA A 443 3.09 -13.26 -6.21
N ILE A 444 2.41 -13.84 -5.21
CA ILE A 444 1.85 -15.19 -5.36
C ILE A 444 0.91 -15.17 -6.58
N PRO A 445 1.08 -16.10 -7.55
CA PRO A 445 0.21 -16.24 -8.72
C PRO A 445 -1.27 -16.18 -8.33
N ALA A 446 -2.08 -15.54 -9.17
CA ALA A 446 -3.49 -15.25 -8.86
C ALA A 446 -4.30 -16.53 -8.59
N ASP A 447 -4.07 -17.57 -9.39
CA ASP A 447 -4.62 -18.91 -9.26
C ASP A 447 -4.29 -19.55 -7.89
N LEU A 448 -3.04 -19.42 -7.42
CA LEU A 448 -2.66 -19.90 -6.09
C LEU A 448 -3.31 -19.09 -4.97
N ARG A 449 -3.50 -17.79 -5.18
CA ARG A 449 -4.19 -16.89 -4.25
C ARG A 449 -5.66 -17.25 -4.10
N GLU A 450 -6.33 -17.54 -5.22
CA GLU A 450 -7.72 -17.98 -5.26
C GLU A 450 -7.89 -19.33 -4.55
N ARG A 451 -7.03 -20.32 -4.85
CA ARG A 451 -7.06 -21.63 -4.19
C ARG A 451 -6.80 -21.54 -2.67
N LEU A 452 -5.91 -20.64 -2.23
CA LEU A 452 -5.70 -20.34 -0.81
C LEU A 452 -6.96 -19.74 -0.15
N SER A 453 -7.60 -18.80 -0.84
CA SER A 453 -8.83 -18.16 -0.36
C SER A 453 -9.96 -19.19 -0.25
N TYR A 454 -10.12 -20.03 -1.27
CA TYR A 454 -11.11 -21.10 -1.30
C TYR A 454 -10.87 -22.14 -0.20
N SER A 455 -9.63 -22.60 0.00
CA SER A 455 -9.27 -23.50 1.11
C SER A 455 -9.61 -22.89 2.48
N ARG A 456 -9.37 -21.59 2.68
CA ARG A 456 -9.78 -20.89 3.91
C ARG A 456 -11.29 -20.85 4.08
N ALA A 457 -12.03 -20.51 3.02
CA ALA A 457 -13.49 -20.47 3.06
C ALA A 457 -14.07 -21.83 3.43
N LEU A 458 -13.58 -22.91 2.82
CA LEU A 458 -13.96 -24.29 3.15
C LEU A 458 -13.61 -24.66 4.59
N SER A 459 -12.40 -24.30 5.06
CA SER A 459 -11.99 -24.54 6.45
C SER A 459 -12.88 -23.82 7.46
N PHE A 460 -13.32 -22.59 7.15
CA PHE A 460 -14.25 -21.84 8.00
C PHE A 460 -15.66 -22.44 7.97
N LYS A 461 -16.13 -22.87 6.79
CA LYS A 461 -17.42 -23.56 6.64
C LYS A 461 -17.41 -24.87 7.44
N ALA A 462 -16.38 -25.70 7.28
CA ALA A 462 -16.19 -26.95 8.03
C ALA A 462 -16.13 -26.74 9.56
N LYS A 463 -15.56 -25.61 10.01
CA LYS A 463 -15.53 -25.27 11.45
C LYS A 463 -16.91 -24.86 11.97
N ARG A 464 -17.72 -24.17 11.16
CA ARG A 464 -19.08 -23.77 11.54
C ARG A 464 -20.07 -24.92 11.51
N THR A 465 -19.97 -25.80 10.52
CA THR A 465 -20.94 -26.88 10.30
C THR A 465 -20.54 -28.20 10.94
N GLY A 466 -19.30 -28.34 11.42
CA GLY A 466 -18.77 -29.61 11.92
C GLY A 466 -18.49 -30.65 10.83
N ASP A 467 -18.67 -30.31 9.55
CA ASP A 467 -18.59 -31.26 8.44
C ASP A 467 -17.15 -31.74 8.18
N ILE A 468 -16.94 -33.03 8.38
CA ILE A 468 -15.66 -33.73 8.21
C ILE A 468 -15.22 -33.77 6.74
N ARG A 469 -16.17 -33.86 5.79
CA ARG A 469 -15.86 -33.91 4.34
C ARG A 469 -15.25 -32.59 3.87
N LEU A 470 -15.84 -31.47 4.27
CA LEU A 470 -15.30 -30.13 3.98
C LEU A 470 -13.91 -29.91 4.61
N ARG A 471 -13.65 -30.52 5.77
CA ARG A 471 -12.35 -30.47 6.44
C ARG A 471 -11.28 -31.24 5.65
N ALA A 472 -11.61 -32.45 5.19
CA ALA A 472 -10.73 -33.27 4.36
C ALA A 472 -10.44 -32.60 3.01
N GLU A 473 -11.45 -32.01 2.37
CA GLU A 473 -11.32 -31.29 1.11
C GLU A 473 -10.45 -30.03 1.26
N SER A 474 -10.68 -29.22 2.31
CA SER A 474 -9.82 -28.09 2.64
C SER A 474 -8.36 -28.51 2.85
N ALA A 475 -8.11 -29.64 3.51
CA ALA A 475 -6.76 -30.17 3.72
C ALA A 475 -6.10 -30.62 2.41
N LYS A 476 -6.84 -31.30 1.52
CA LYS A 476 -6.37 -31.69 0.18
C LYS A 476 -5.95 -30.48 -0.65
N ILE A 477 -6.80 -29.46 -0.74
CA ILE A 477 -6.51 -28.22 -1.47
C ILE A 477 -5.30 -27.50 -0.86
N ARG A 478 -5.21 -27.43 0.47
CA ARG A 478 -4.09 -26.80 1.18
C ARG A 478 -2.76 -27.50 0.89
N ASN A 479 -2.75 -28.82 0.81
CA ASN A 479 -1.55 -29.59 0.51
C ASN A 479 -1.08 -29.40 -0.93
N ALA A 480 -2.01 -29.41 -1.90
CA ALA A 480 -1.72 -29.10 -3.30
C ALA A 480 -1.13 -27.68 -3.45
N VAL A 481 -1.81 -26.69 -2.87
CA VAL A 481 -1.35 -25.29 -2.90
C VAL A 481 0.00 -25.10 -2.21
N ARG A 482 0.29 -25.83 -1.12
CA ARG A 482 1.62 -25.81 -0.47
C ARG A 482 2.71 -26.34 -1.39
N SER A 483 2.43 -27.40 -2.15
CA SER A 483 3.34 -27.95 -3.16
C SER A 483 3.62 -26.92 -4.25
N ASP A 484 2.57 -26.33 -4.83
CA ASP A 484 2.70 -25.34 -5.90
C ASP A 484 3.42 -24.06 -5.43
N LEU A 485 3.13 -23.61 -4.20
CA LEU A 485 3.85 -22.49 -3.58
C LEU A 485 5.33 -22.80 -3.35
N ARG A 486 5.67 -24.05 -3.03
CA ARG A 486 7.08 -24.48 -2.88
C ARG A 486 7.79 -24.41 -4.23
N ILE A 487 7.17 -24.92 -5.29
CA ILE A 487 7.70 -24.87 -6.66
C ILE A 487 7.86 -23.41 -7.12
N PHE A 488 6.82 -22.58 -6.95
CA PHE A 488 6.88 -21.15 -7.27
C PHE A 488 8.03 -20.44 -6.54
N ARG A 489 8.20 -20.70 -5.22
CA ARG A 489 9.29 -20.14 -4.44
C ARG A 489 10.66 -20.65 -4.87
N GLN A 490 10.79 -21.92 -5.24
CA GLN A 490 12.02 -22.49 -5.79
C GLN A 490 12.38 -21.84 -7.13
N ASN A 491 11.40 -21.62 -8.01
CA ASN A 491 11.61 -20.94 -9.29
C ASN A 491 11.98 -19.47 -9.11
N GLN A 492 11.34 -18.77 -8.17
CA GLN A 492 11.71 -17.39 -7.79
C GLN A 492 13.13 -17.33 -7.22
N LEU A 493 13.50 -18.30 -6.37
CA LEU A 493 14.86 -18.42 -5.85
C LEU A 493 15.87 -18.69 -6.97
N ALA A 494 15.56 -19.59 -7.91
CA ALA A 494 16.40 -19.87 -9.07
C ALA A 494 16.61 -18.62 -9.94
N LYS A 495 15.55 -17.85 -10.22
CA LYS A 495 15.64 -16.56 -10.93
C LYS A 495 16.50 -15.55 -10.19
N GLN A 496 16.33 -15.41 -8.87
CA GLN A 496 17.17 -14.55 -8.02
C GLN A 496 18.62 -15.03 -7.95
N LEU A 497 18.88 -16.34 -8.04
CA LEU A 497 20.22 -16.92 -8.12
C LEU A 497 20.88 -16.66 -9.48
N VAL A 498 20.13 -16.66 -10.57
CA VAL A 498 20.62 -16.24 -11.89
C VAL A 498 20.95 -14.75 -11.89
N GLU A 499 20.11 -13.91 -11.30
CA GLU A 499 20.37 -12.48 -11.10
C GLU A 499 21.57 -12.22 -10.16
N ARG A 500 21.84 -13.10 -9.20
CA ARG A 500 23.01 -13.06 -8.30
C ARG A 500 24.34 -13.17 -9.04
N HIS A 501 24.39 -13.82 -10.20
CA HIS A 501 25.61 -13.95 -11.00
C HIS A 501 25.89 -12.71 -11.87
N LYS A 502 25.00 -11.71 -11.89
CA LYS A 502 25.25 -10.39 -12.48
C LYS A 502 25.84 -9.47 -11.42
N PRO A 503 27.05 -8.90 -11.58
CA PRO A 503 27.66 -8.02 -10.59
C PRO A 503 26.80 -6.75 -10.40
N GLY A 504 26.36 -6.46 -9.16
CA GLY A 504 25.54 -5.29 -8.83
C GLY A 504 25.04 -5.21 -7.38
N ARG A 505 24.36 -4.11 -7.02
CA ARG A 505 23.81 -3.81 -5.66
C ARG A 505 22.87 -4.90 -5.10
N SER A 506 22.30 -5.75 -5.95
CA SER A 506 21.44 -6.90 -5.63
C SER A 506 22.14 -7.96 -4.75
N PHE A 507 23.47 -8.06 -4.85
CA PHE A 507 24.31 -9.02 -4.13
C PHE A 507 24.26 -8.85 -2.59
N VAL A 508 24.30 -7.61 -2.10
CA VAL A 508 24.30 -7.29 -0.66
C VAL A 508 22.93 -7.54 -0.03
N MET A 509 21.86 -7.27 -0.77
CA MET A 509 20.47 -7.49 -0.33
C MET A 509 20.12 -8.98 -0.22
N PHE A 510 20.68 -9.83 -1.08
CA PHE A 510 20.52 -11.28 -1.00
C PHE A 510 21.07 -11.79 0.34
N TRP A 511 22.35 -11.57 0.63
CA TRP A 511 22.99 -12.11 1.84
C TRP A 511 22.37 -11.60 3.15
N ASN A 512 21.96 -10.33 3.21
CA ASN A 512 21.24 -9.79 4.38
C ASN A 512 19.87 -10.45 4.62
N LYS A 513 19.22 -10.96 3.56
CA LYS A 513 17.92 -11.66 3.67
C LYS A 513 18.09 -13.15 3.94
N THR A 514 19.08 -13.81 3.34
CA THR A 514 19.31 -15.26 3.54
C THR A 514 19.82 -15.56 4.95
N LYS A 515 20.59 -14.65 5.57
CA LYS A 515 21.07 -14.78 6.96
C LYS A 515 19.94 -14.97 7.98
N LYS A 516 18.72 -14.47 7.70
CA LYS A 516 17.54 -14.64 8.57
C LYS A 516 16.86 -16.01 8.45
N HIS A 517 17.10 -16.73 7.35
CA HIS A 517 16.53 -18.05 7.08
C HIS A 517 17.41 -19.20 7.57
N PHE A 518 18.67 -18.92 7.93
CA PHE A 518 19.58 -19.84 8.60
C PHE A 518 19.46 -19.79 10.14
N ARG A 519 18.28 -19.50 10.70
CA ARG A 519 18.05 -19.75 12.13
C ARG A 519 17.90 -21.25 12.35
N ASN A 520 18.70 -21.79 13.27
CA ASN A 520 18.65 -23.18 13.71
C ASN A 520 17.20 -23.63 13.95
N CYS A 521 16.90 -24.83 13.45
CA CYS A 521 15.64 -25.52 13.55
C CYS A 521 14.98 -25.42 14.94
N SER A 522 13.66 -25.32 14.93
CA SER A 522 12.73 -25.34 16.08
C SER A 522 13.25 -26.11 17.29
N SER A 523 13.28 -25.46 18.45
CA SER A 523 13.44 -26.10 19.75
C SER A 523 12.28 -27.08 20.00
N SER A 524 12.59 -28.31 20.40
CA SER A 524 11.65 -29.21 21.08
C SER A 524 11.04 -28.48 22.28
N ILE A 525 9.74 -28.68 22.53
CA ILE A 525 9.07 -28.17 23.74
C ILE A 525 9.83 -28.77 24.94
N ARG A 526 10.39 -27.90 25.80
CA ARG A 526 11.26 -28.32 26.92
C ARG A 526 10.49 -28.70 28.19
N GLY A 527 9.16 -28.55 28.21
CA GLY A 527 8.27 -28.83 29.32
C GLY A 527 7.06 -27.89 29.36
N PHE A 528 6.02 -28.23 30.12
CA PHE A 528 4.90 -27.34 30.45
C PHE A 528 5.13 -26.67 31.80
N ILE A 529 4.75 -25.39 31.92
CA ILE A 529 4.80 -24.67 33.19
C ILE A 529 3.46 -24.88 33.89
N LEU A 530 3.48 -25.50 35.05
CA LEU A 530 2.32 -25.75 35.90
C LEU A 530 1.86 -24.46 36.60
N PRO A 531 0.60 -24.37 37.08
CA PRO A 531 0.09 -23.18 37.76
C PRO A 531 0.86 -22.77 39.01
N ASN A 532 1.55 -23.72 39.65
CA ASN A 532 2.45 -23.48 40.79
C ASN A 532 3.84 -22.95 40.38
N GLY A 533 4.11 -22.82 39.07
CA GLY A 533 5.37 -22.34 38.51
C GLY A 533 6.39 -23.43 38.17
N ASP A 534 6.12 -24.69 38.52
CA ASP A 534 7.03 -25.81 38.24
C ASP A 534 7.01 -26.21 36.76
N LEU A 535 8.08 -26.84 36.28
CA LEU A 535 8.23 -27.25 34.89
C LEU A 535 8.09 -28.77 34.75
N GLU A 536 6.97 -29.23 34.20
CA GLU A 536 6.70 -30.64 33.88
C GLU A 536 7.38 -31.01 32.55
N LYS A 537 8.29 -31.98 32.58
CA LYS A 537 9.11 -32.39 31.42
C LYS A 537 8.86 -33.84 31.00
N ASP A 538 8.10 -34.59 31.78
CA ASP A 538 7.75 -35.96 31.46
C ASP A 538 6.78 -35.99 30.26
N PRO A 539 7.16 -36.60 29.13
CA PRO A 539 6.35 -36.58 27.91
C PRO A 539 4.94 -37.16 28.10
N VAL A 540 4.75 -38.14 28.97
CA VAL A 540 3.44 -38.76 29.21
C VAL A 540 2.53 -37.78 29.94
N LYS A 541 3.01 -37.20 31.05
CA LYS A 541 2.26 -36.19 31.81
C LYS A 541 2.01 -34.91 31.02
N MET A 542 2.95 -34.53 30.17
CA MET A 542 2.73 -33.42 29.25
C MET A 542 1.57 -33.71 28.29
N VAL A 543 1.49 -34.92 27.73
CA VAL A 543 0.38 -35.30 26.85
C VAL A 543 -0.95 -35.32 27.61
N GLU A 544 -0.97 -35.85 28.84
CA GLU A 544 -2.17 -35.85 29.70
C GLU A 544 -2.64 -34.42 30.01
N GLN A 545 -1.74 -33.53 30.43
CA GLN A 545 -2.09 -32.13 30.70
C GLN A 545 -2.55 -31.36 29.46
N ALA A 546 -1.96 -31.66 28.30
CA ALA A 546 -2.44 -31.10 27.04
C ALA A 546 -3.85 -31.63 26.72
N ALA A 547 -4.10 -32.92 26.95
CA ALA A 547 -5.42 -33.53 26.74
C ALA A 547 -6.47 -32.90 27.66
N ASP A 548 -6.19 -32.78 28.96
CA ASP A 548 -7.08 -32.15 29.96
C ASP A 548 -7.40 -30.70 29.59
N TYR A 549 -6.38 -29.91 29.22
CA TYR A 549 -6.58 -28.53 28.78
C TYR A 549 -7.47 -28.45 27.54
N TYR A 550 -7.32 -29.37 26.58
CA TYR A 550 -8.17 -29.39 25.40
C TYR A 550 -9.58 -29.91 25.70
N GLU A 551 -9.76 -30.89 26.58
CA GLU A 551 -11.09 -31.32 27.03
C GLU A 551 -11.82 -30.18 27.73
N GLU A 552 -11.15 -29.43 28.60
CA GLU A 552 -11.75 -28.28 29.29
C GLU A 552 -12.04 -27.11 28.33
N LEU A 553 -11.16 -26.87 27.37
CA LEU A 553 -11.35 -25.84 26.33
C LEU A 553 -12.52 -26.17 25.38
N PHE A 554 -12.81 -27.47 25.18
CA PHE A 554 -13.88 -27.96 24.30
C PHE A 554 -15.11 -28.47 25.06
N ALA A 555 -15.10 -28.44 26.39
CA ALA A 555 -16.27 -28.69 27.21
C ALA A 555 -17.34 -27.66 26.85
N GLU A 556 -18.59 -28.11 26.74
CA GLU A 556 -19.71 -27.26 26.33
C GLU A 556 -19.88 -26.13 27.38
N PRO A 557 -19.64 -24.86 27.01
CA PRO A 557 -19.75 -23.79 27.98
C PRO A 557 -21.21 -23.71 28.42
N THR A 558 -21.45 -23.68 29.73
CA THR A 558 -22.78 -23.42 30.28
C THR A 558 -23.14 -21.96 30.01
N VAL A 559 -23.65 -21.68 28.81
CA VAL A 559 -24.04 -20.33 28.41
C VAL A 559 -25.46 -20.07 28.90
N HIS A 560 -25.58 -19.36 30.03
CA HIS A 560 -26.82 -18.63 30.33
C HIS A 560 -26.98 -17.53 29.27
N ARG A 561 -27.79 -17.79 28.24
CA ARG A 561 -28.21 -16.77 27.27
C ARG A 561 -29.53 -16.18 27.76
N PRO A 562 -29.58 -14.91 28.23
CA PRO A 562 -30.85 -14.21 28.32
C PRO A 562 -31.52 -14.20 26.94
N HIS A 563 -32.82 -14.49 26.91
CA HIS A 563 -33.57 -14.74 25.70
C HIS A 563 -33.81 -13.40 24.96
N PRO A 564 -33.44 -13.24 23.68
CA PRO A 564 -33.43 -11.95 22.97
C PRO A 564 -34.81 -11.32 22.73
N TYR A 565 -35.89 -11.97 23.20
CA TYR A 565 -37.27 -11.50 23.09
C TYR A 565 -37.95 -11.25 24.44
N VAL A 566 -37.27 -11.54 25.56
CA VAL A 566 -37.82 -11.35 26.91
C VAL A 566 -37.06 -10.23 27.63
N ASP A 567 -35.79 -10.01 27.28
CA ASP A 567 -34.93 -8.97 27.85
C ASP A 567 -34.48 -7.95 26.78
N LEU A 568 -35.42 -7.43 25.97
CA LEU A 568 -35.11 -6.24 25.16
C LEU A 568 -34.91 -5.07 26.14
N PRO A 569 -33.72 -4.42 26.20
CA PRO A 569 -33.66 -3.13 26.85
C PRO A 569 -34.65 -2.26 26.09
N HIS A 570 -35.68 -1.77 26.79
CA HIS A 570 -36.49 -0.69 26.26
C HIS A 570 -35.50 0.43 25.89
N HIS A 571 -35.29 0.64 24.60
CA HIS A 571 -34.80 1.91 24.13
C HIS A 571 -35.91 2.91 24.45
N GLN A 572 -35.88 3.44 25.68
CA GLN A 572 -36.45 4.74 25.95
C GLN A 572 -35.79 5.64 24.91
N TYR A 573 -36.59 6.11 23.95
CA TYR A 573 -36.17 7.24 23.14
C TYR A 573 -35.73 8.32 24.13
N ASP A 574 -34.49 8.77 23.99
CA ASP A 574 -33.91 9.76 24.89
C ASP A 574 -34.92 10.89 25.06
N ASP A 575 -35.31 11.13 26.32
CA ASP A 575 -36.13 12.27 26.67
C ASP A 575 -35.38 13.51 26.16
N TYR A 576 -35.96 14.26 25.23
CA TYR A 576 -35.31 15.43 24.62
C TYR A 576 -34.98 16.51 25.67
N GLN A 577 -35.48 16.36 26.90
CA GLN A 577 -35.18 17.19 28.06
C GLN A 577 -33.99 16.68 28.89
N GLN A 578 -33.48 15.47 28.65
CA GLN A 578 -32.34 14.90 29.37
C GLN A 578 -31.03 15.49 28.82
N ALA A 579 -30.31 16.21 29.68
CA ALA A 579 -29.01 16.76 29.32
C ALA A 579 -28.04 15.64 28.93
N ILE A 580 -27.51 15.69 27.71
CA ILE A 580 -26.49 14.75 27.23
C ILE A 580 -25.27 14.87 28.13
N SER A 581 -24.87 13.77 28.76
CA SER A 581 -23.68 13.74 29.61
C SER A 581 -22.43 14.04 28.80
N LEU A 582 -21.53 14.84 29.38
CA LEU A 582 -20.26 15.17 28.75
C LEU A 582 -19.47 13.88 28.49
N VAL A 583 -19.06 13.69 27.24
CA VAL A 583 -18.17 12.61 26.83
C VAL A 583 -16.80 12.83 27.44
N THR A 584 -16.32 11.83 28.17
CA THR A 584 -15.00 11.86 28.79
C THR A 584 -13.96 11.14 27.94
N TYR A 585 -12.68 11.43 28.16
CA TYR A 585 -11.58 10.68 27.53
C TYR A 585 -11.69 9.15 27.70
N PRO A 586 -11.99 8.62 28.91
CA PRO A 586 -12.27 7.19 29.10
C PRO A 586 -13.37 6.63 28.17
N ASP A 587 -14.44 7.39 27.93
CA ASP A 587 -15.54 6.96 27.06
C ASP A 587 -15.09 6.81 25.61
N ILE A 588 -14.32 7.79 25.11
CA ILE A 588 -13.74 7.74 23.76
C ILE A 588 -12.80 6.55 23.61
N ILE A 589 -11.91 6.34 24.59
CA ILE A 589 -10.98 5.21 24.57
C ILE A 589 -11.73 3.86 24.61
N LYS A 590 -12.82 3.76 25.38
CA LYS A 590 -13.66 2.56 25.44
C LYS A 590 -14.26 2.25 24.06
N VAL A 591 -14.79 3.27 23.37
CA VAL A 591 -15.31 3.14 22.00
C VAL A 591 -14.21 2.73 21.02
N LEU A 592 -13.05 3.39 21.06
CA LEU A 592 -11.93 3.09 20.16
C LEU A 592 -11.41 1.66 20.33
N LYS A 593 -11.30 1.18 21.59
CA LYS A 593 -10.90 -0.21 21.89
C LYS A 593 -11.91 -1.23 21.37
N GLY A 594 -13.20 -0.87 21.30
CA GLY A 594 -14.25 -1.71 20.73
C GLY A 594 -14.26 -1.76 19.19
N ARG A 595 -13.62 -0.81 18.50
CA ARG A 595 -13.61 -0.75 17.04
C ARG A 595 -12.62 -1.74 16.43
N LYS A 596 -13.04 -2.43 15.36
CA LYS A 596 -12.13 -3.24 14.54
C LYS A 596 -11.11 -2.32 13.87
N LYS A 597 -9.82 -2.62 14.05
CA LYS A 597 -8.68 -1.91 13.44
C LYS A 597 -8.62 -2.13 11.92
N LYS A 598 -9.51 -1.48 11.18
CA LYS A 598 -9.54 -1.49 9.72
C LYS A 598 -8.53 -0.47 9.18
N ARG A 599 -7.90 -0.82 8.05
CA ARG A 599 -7.04 0.08 7.27
C ARG A 599 -7.78 0.79 6.14
N SER A 600 -9.05 0.46 5.92
CA SER A 600 -9.92 1.20 5.00
C SER A 600 -10.12 2.61 5.54
N CYS A 601 -9.94 3.60 4.67
CA CYS A 601 -10.25 4.98 4.98
C CYS A 601 -11.75 5.25 4.87
N ASP A 602 -12.23 6.25 5.60
CA ASP A 602 -13.53 6.87 5.41
C ASP A 602 -13.47 7.92 4.27
N ILE A 603 -14.56 8.68 4.13
CA ILE A 603 -14.69 9.75 3.12
C ILE A 603 -13.68 10.88 3.28
N HIS A 604 -13.07 11.02 4.47
CA HIS A 604 -12.06 12.03 4.77
C HIS A 604 -10.63 11.47 4.66
N GLY A 605 -10.47 10.25 4.15
CA GLY A 605 -9.15 9.62 4.02
C GLY A 605 -8.59 9.08 5.36
N LEU A 606 -9.36 9.12 6.45
CA LEU A 606 -8.92 8.66 7.76
C LEU A 606 -9.34 7.21 7.99
N SER A 607 -8.45 6.42 8.59
CA SER A 607 -8.75 5.03 8.96
C SER A 607 -8.73 4.87 10.48
N PRO A 608 -9.51 3.93 11.05
CA PRO A 608 -9.40 3.59 12.46
C PRO A 608 -7.97 3.24 12.90
N PHE A 609 -7.13 2.79 11.96
CA PHE A 609 -5.73 2.53 12.20
C PHE A 609 -4.89 3.80 12.38
N ILE A 610 -5.17 4.88 11.64
CA ILE A 610 -4.50 6.19 11.82
C ILE A 610 -4.82 6.73 13.21
N LEU A 611 -6.09 6.67 13.61
CA LEU A 611 -6.56 7.09 14.92
C LEU A 611 -5.86 6.33 16.06
N ASP A 612 -5.71 5.00 15.94
CA ASP A 612 -4.96 4.17 16.92
C ASP A 612 -3.48 4.55 17.05
N LYS A 613 -2.94 5.33 16.12
CA LYS A 613 -1.54 5.83 16.13
C LYS A 613 -1.40 7.26 16.62
N MET A 614 -2.50 7.96 16.89
CA MET A 614 -2.45 9.30 17.48
C MET A 614 -1.96 9.24 18.93
N PRO A 615 -1.13 10.21 19.36
CA PRO A 615 -0.79 10.36 20.77
C PRO A 615 -2.03 10.54 21.66
N LYS A 616 -1.96 10.02 22.89
CA LYS A 616 -3.13 9.92 23.76
C LYS A 616 -3.75 11.27 24.11
N HIS A 617 -2.94 12.31 24.25
CA HIS A 617 -3.40 13.64 24.64
C HIS A 617 -4.28 14.31 23.58
N TYR A 618 -4.18 13.93 22.29
CA TYR A 618 -5.08 14.45 21.25
C TYR A 618 -6.54 14.04 21.47
N TRP A 619 -6.78 12.92 22.17
CA TRP A 619 -8.15 12.50 22.48
C TRP A 619 -8.85 13.42 23.46
N ASN A 620 -8.11 14.16 24.29
CA ASN A 620 -8.70 15.20 25.13
C ASN A 620 -9.25 16.35 24.27
N LEU A 621 -8.50 16.74 23.24
CA LEU A 621 -8.94 17.76 22.27
C LEU A 621 -10.19 17.31 21.52
N ILE A 622 -10.22 16.04 21.09
CA ILE A 622 -11.39 15.44 20.42
C ILE A 622 -12.59 15.32 21.38
N ALA A 623 -12.37 15.04 22.67
CA ALA A 623 -13.45 15.03 23.66
C ALA A 623 -14.10 16.41 23.83
N ASN A 624 -13.27 17.45 23.86
CA ASN A 624 -13.76 18.83 23.93
C ASN A 624 -14.60 19.19 22.70
N LEU A 625 -14.19 18.74 21.51
CA LEU A 625 -14.97 18.89 20.27
C LEU A 625 -16.34 18.20 20.34
N TYR A 626 -16.40 16.93 20.77
CA TYR A 626 -17.67 16.23 20.94
C TYR A 626 -18.57 16.95 21.93
N ASN A 627 -18.03 17.35 23.07
CA ASN A 627 -18.77 18.08 24.10
C ASN A 627 -19.25 19.45 23.63
N TYR A 628 -18.47 20.14 22.80
CA TYR A 628 -18.92 21.38 22.18
C TYR A 628 -20.10 21.12 21.24
N SER A 629 -20.02 20.10 20.39
CA SER A 629 -21.13 19.76 19.48
C SER A 629 -22.43 19.42 20.21
N PHE A 630 -22.37 18.77 21.38
CA PHE A 630 -23.53 18.50 22.23
C PHE A 630 -24.07 19.73 22.97
N ARG A 631 -23.30 20.81 23.09
CA ARG A 631 -23.75 22.08 23.69
C ARG A 631 -24.36 23.02 22.66
N THR A 632 -23.97 22.90 21.39
CA THR A 632 -24.44 23.76 20.30
C THR A 632 -25.64 23.20 19.54
N CYS A 633 -25.87 21.88 19.64
CA CYS A 633 -27.12 21.22 19.27
C CYS A 633 -28.09 21.30 20.44
#